data_AF-A0A8S3GVT7-F1
#
_entry.id   AF-A0A8S3GVT7-F1
#
_cell.length_a   1.000
_cell.length_b   1.000
_cell.length_c   1.000
_cell.angle_alpha   90.00
_cell.angle_beta   90.00
_cell.angle_gamma   90.00
#
_symmetry.space_group_name_H-M   'P 1'
#
loop_
_entity.id
_entity.type
_entity.pdbx_description
1 polymer ?
#
loop_
_entity_poly.entity_id
_entity_poly.type
_entity_poly.pdbx_seq_one_letter_code
_entity_poly.pdbx_strand_id
1 'polypeptide(L)'
;FYIGSAIEFDKKVQKFFQDTNAFVILEENPFNEILDKVIQLLNRLYGKKLILRWQYNKMMPDRTKSELAHLYFNPKTHKDGIPVRPIENTMRAPTTNISNFLDE
;
A
#
# COMPACT_ATOMS: atom_id res chain seq x y z
N PHE A 1 -22.13 15.73 -15.27
CA PHE A 1 -20.95 15.40 -14.45
C PHE A 1 -19.69 15.74 -15.24
N TYR A 2 -18.99 16.81 -14.87
CA TYR A 2 -17.72 17.16 -15.51
C TYR A 2 -16.60 16.39 -14.81
N ILE A 3 -16.06 15.37 -15.48
CA ILE A 3 -14.97 14.54 -14.94
C ILE A 3 -13.60 15.20 -15.17
N GLY A 4 -13.56 16.35 -15.87
CA GLY A 4 -12.33 16.92 -16.39
C GLY A 4 -11.77 16.08 -17.53
N SER A 5 -10.81 16.62 -18.27
CA SER A 5 -10.07 15.82 -19.26
C SER A 5 -9.01 14.96 -18.55
N ALA A 6 -8.57 13.86 -19.17
CA ALA A 6 -7.45 13.05 -18.66
C ALA A 6 -6.19 13.91 -18.44
N ILE A 7 -5.95 14.88 -19.32
CA ILE A 7 -4.84 15.84 -19.22
C ILE A 7 -4.96 16.70 -17.95
N GLU A 8 -6.17 17.15 -17.62
CA GLU A 8 -6.42 17.94 -16.41
C GLU A 8 -6.20 17.10 -15.15
N PHE A 9 -6.65 15.84 -15.17
CA PHE A 9 -6.41 14.89 -14.09
C PHE A 9 -4.90 14.67 -13.86
N ASP A 10 -4.13 14.41 -14.91
CA ASP A 10 -2.69 14.20 -14.81
C ASP A 10 -1.97 15.42 -14.23
N LYS A 11 -2.31 16.63 -14.71
CA LYS A 11 -1.74 17.88 -14.16
C LYS A 11 -1.99 18.02 -12.66
N LYS A 12 -3.18 17.61 -12.20
CA LYS A 12 -3.58 17.68 -10.79
C LYS A 12 -2.85 16.64 -9.94
N VAL A 13 -2.65 15.44 -10.46
CA VAL A 13 -1.85 14.40 -9.82
C VAL A 13 -0.39 14.86 -9.69
N GLN A 14 0.20 15.41 -10.75
CA GLN A 14 1.57 15.95 -10.72
C GLN A 14 1.71 17.09 -9.72
N LYS A 15 0.73 18.01 -9.69
CA LYS A 15 0.71 19.09 -8.69
C LYS A 15 0.66 18.53 -7.26
N PHE A 16 -0.13 17.50 -6.99
CA PHE A 16 -0.17 16.86 -5.66
C PHE A 16 1.20 16.31 -5.26
N PHE A 17 1.92 15.64 -6.16
CA PHE A 17 3.27 15.14 -5.87
C PHE A 17 4.25 16.28 -5.59
N GLN A 18 4.20 17.38 -6.35
CA GLN A 18 5.06 18.56 -6.17
C GLN A 18 4.75 19.30 -4.85
N ASP A 19 3.48 19.52 -4.54
CA ASP A 19 3.04 20.28 -3.36
C ASP A 19 3.37 19.53 -2.06
N THR A 20 3.32 18.19 -2.07
CA THR A 20 3.56 17.37 -0.87
C THR A 20 5.02 17.01 -0.66
N ASN A 21 5.80 16.86 -1.75
CA ASN A 21 7.16 16.33 -1.72
C ASN A 21 7.30 15.04 -0.88
N ALA A 22 6.23 14.24 -0.82
CA ALA A 22 6.12 13.11 0.10
C ALA A 22 6.53 11.77 -0.55
N PHE A 23 6.83 11.78 -1.85
CA PHE A 23 7.06 10.57 -2.64
C PHE A 23 8.39 10.66 -3.38
N VAL A 24 9.08 9.53 -3.46
CA VAL A 24 10.30 9.36 -4.22
C VAL A 24 10.10 8.28 -5.27
N ILE A 25 10.69 8.48 -6.45
CA ILE A 25 10.69 7.46 -7.49
C ILE A 25 11.76 6.43 -7.12
N LEU A 26 11.38 5.16 -7.12
CA LEU A 26 12.31 4.05 -6.93
C LEU A 26 12.82 3.55 -8.28
N GLU A 27 14.09 3.19 -8.33
CA GLU A 27 14.73 2.64 -9.54
C GLU A 27 14.25 1.21 -9.83
N GLU A 28 13.90 0.46 -8.78
CA GLU A 28 13.49 -0.94 -8.87
C GLU A 28 12.18 -1.18 -8.10
N ASN A 29 11.49 -2.26 -8.46
CA ASN A 29 10.27 -2.68 -7.79
C ASN A 29 10.61 -3.31 -6.42
N PRO A 30 10.22 -2.69 -5.28
CA PRO A 30 10.60 -3.16 -3.95
C PRO A 30 9.76 -4.34 -3.44
N PHE A 31 8.84 -4.89 -4.25
CA PHE A 31 7.86 -5.89 -3.82
C PHE A 31 8.49 -7.10 -3.14
N ASN A 32 9.45 -7.75 -3.82
CA ASN A 32 10.07 -8.97 -3.32
C ASN A 32 10.84 -8.71 -2.03
N GLU A 33 11.55 -7.58 -1.95
CA GLU A 33 12.29 -7.18 -0.75
C GLU A 33 11.36 -7.01 0.46
N ILE A 34 10.24 -6.30 0.28
CA ILE A 34 9.25 -6.07 1.33
C ILE A 34 8.62 -7.40 1.76
N LEU A 35 8.21 -8.23 0.80
CA LEU A 35 7.61 -9.53 1.05
C LEU A 35 8.57 -10.44 1.84
N ASP A 36 9.83 -10.51 1.42
CA ASP A 36 10.84 -11.33 2.10
C ASP A 36 11.12 -10.83 3.51
N LYS A 37 11.17 -9.50 3.74
CA LYS A 37 11.32 -8.93 5.08
C LYS A 37 10.18 -9.32 6.02
N VAL A 38 8.93 -9.31 5.53
CA VAL A 38 7.76 -9.74 6.32
C VAL A 38 7.85 -11.24 6.66
N ILE A 39 8.17 -12.08 5.68
CA ILE A 39 8.30 -13.53 5.89
C ILE A 39 9.43 -13.83 6.88
N GLN A 40 10.58 -13.16 6.75
CA GLN A 40 11.70 -13.29 7.67
C GLN A 40 11.33 -12.88 9.10
N LEU A 41 10.56 -11.79 9.26
CA LEU A 41 10.07 -11.37 10.56
C LEU A 41 9.20 -12.45 11.22
N LEU A 42 8.22 -12.98 10.50
CA LEU A 42 7.32 -14.02 11.01
C LEU A 42 8.06 -15.32 11.35
N ASN A 43 8.99 -15.74 10.48
CA ASN A 43 9.86 -16.88 10.73
C ASN A 43 10.67 -16.70 12.03
N ARG A 44 11.24 -15.51 12.24
CA ARG A 44 12.00 -15.18 13.44
C ARG A 44 11.15 -15.21 14.70
N LEU A 45 9.94 -14.64 14.65
CA LEU A 45 9.01 -14.63 15.79
C LEU A 45 8.58 -16.06 16.15
N TYR A 46 8.23 -16.87 15.15
CA TYR A 46 7.83 -18.25 15.35
C TYR A 46 8.99 -19.12 15.86
N GLY A 47 10.19 -18.98 15.28
CA GLY A 47 11.40 -19.70 15.71
C GLY A 47 11.80 -19.39 17.16
N LYS A 48 11.55 -18.16 17.62
CA LYS A 48 11.75 -17.75 19.02
C LYS A 48 10.59 -18.12 19.95
N LYS A 49 9.56 -18.81 19.46
CA LYS A 49 8.34 -19.17 20.20
C LYS A 49 7.61 -17.95 20.79
N LEU A 50 7.71 -16.79 20.13
CA LEU A 50 7.01 -15.56 20.53
C LEU A 50 5.57 -15.52 19.98
N ILE A 51 5.29 -16.34 18.97
CA ILE A 51 3.95 -16.53 18.40
C ILE A 51 3.66 -18.02 18.26
N LEU A 52 2.39 -18.38 18.39
CA LEU A 52 1.89 -19.73 18.20
C LEU A 52 1.76 -20.07 16.71
N ARG A 53 1.74 -21.37 16.39
CA ARG A 53 1.64 -21.86 15.01
C ARG A 53 0.42 -21.29 14.28
N TRP A 54 -0.73 -21.21 14.95
CA TRP A 54 -1.95 -20.69 14.33
C TRP A 54 -1.84 -19.18 14.02
N GLN A 55 -1.19 -18.40 14.90
CA GLN A 55 -0.93 -16.97 14.68
C GLN A 55 0.02 -16.77 13.50
N TYR A 56 1.11 -17.55 13.46
CA TYR A 56 2.06 -17.57 12.35
C TYR A 56 1.37 -17.88 11.02
N ASN A 57 0.56 -18.95 10.97
CA ASN A 57 -0.17 -19.33 9.75
C ASN A 57 -1.17 -18.25 9.32
N LYS A 58 -1.86 -17.61 10.28
CA LYS A 58 -2.84 -16.56 10.01
C LYS A 58 -2.20 -15.28 9.47
N MET A 59 -1.03 -14.92 9.99
CA MET A 59 -0.29 -13.71 9.57
C MET A 59 0.56 -13.89 8.32
N MET A 60 0.91 -15.12 7.93
CA MET A 60 1.79 -15.38 6.79
C MET A 60 1.18 -14.87 5.48
N PRO A 61 1.87 -14.01 4.71
CA PRO A 61 1.41 -13.61 3.38
C PRO A 61 1.53 -14.75 2.36
N ASP A 62 0.58 -14.81 1.43
CA ASP A 62 0.63 -15.73 0.28
C ASP A 62 1.45 -15.08 -0.84
N ARG A 63 2.62 -15.66 -1.17
CA ARG A 63 3.53 -15.13 -2.20
C ARG A 63 2.87 -14.98 -3.58
N THR A 64 1.85 -15.79 -3.88
CA THR A 64 1.18 -15.79 -5.19
C THR A 64 0.06 -14.77 -5.28
N LYS A 65 -0.44 -14.28 -4.14
CA LYS A 65 -1.56 -13.34 -4.06
C LYS A 65 -1.19 -11.98 -3.51
N SER A 66 0.00 -11.86 -2.91
CA SER A 66 0.47 -10.59 -2.37
C SER A 66 0.84 -9.64 -3.50
N GLU A 67 0.61 -8.35 -3.29
CA GLU A 67 0.94 -7.28 -4.23
C GLU A 67 1.50 -6.05 -3.48
N LEU A 68 2.12 -5.12 -4.20
CA LEU A 68 2.49 -3.85 -3.58
C LEU A 68 1.25 -3.04 -3.23
N ALA A 69 1.36 -2.21 -2.19
CA ALA A 69 0.36 -1.20 -1.94
C ALA A 69 0.27 -0.26 -3.16
N HIS A 70 -0.96 0.05 -3.56
CA HIS A 70 -1.22 0.87 -4.73
C HIS A 70 -1.71 2.25 -4.30
N LEU A 71 -1.07 3.31 -4.81
CA LEU A 71 -1.57 4.67 -4.69
C LEU A 71 -2.35 5.03 -5.96
N TYR A 72 -3.63 5.39 -5.81
CA TYR A 72 -4.43 5.93 -6.91
C TYR A 72 -5.19 7.18 -6.47
N PHE A 73 -5.73 7.91 -7.45
CA PHE A 73 -6.37 9.20 -7.21
C PHE A 73 -7.82 9.20 -7.68
N ASN A 74 -8.74 9.58 -6.78
CA ASN A 74 -10.13 9.80 -7.13
C ASN A 74 -10.40 11.29 -7.40
N PRO A 75 -11.05 11.66 -8.52
CA PRO A 75 -11.43 13.05 -8.77
C PRO A 75 -12.36 13.62 -7.68
N LYS A 76 -12.10 14.85 -7.23
CA LYS A 76 -13.01 15.64 -6.39
C LYS A 76 -13.61 16.76 -7.24
N THR A 77 -14.77 16.51 -7.82
CA THR A 77 -15.47 17.43 -8.74
C THR A 77 -16.24 18.55 -8.04
N HIS A 78 -16.32 18.54 -6.70
CA HIS A 78 -17.14 19.46 -5.90
C HIS A 78 -16.32 20.38 -4.98
N LYS A 79 -14.98 20.36 -5.08
CA LYS A 79 -14.10 21.22 -4.26
C LYS A 79 -13.14 21.98 -5.15
N ASP A 80 -13.31 23.29 -5.19
CA ASP A 80 -12.37 24.19 -5.86
C ASP A 80 -11.01 24.14 -5.12
N GLY A 81 -9.92 24.02 -5.88
CA GLY A 81 -8.56 24.03 -5.34
C GLY A 81 -7.95 22.69 -4.91
N ILE A 82 -8.74 21.67 -4.54
CA ILE A 82 -8.24 20.30 -4.22
C ILE A 82 -8.97 19.25 -5.05
N PRO A 83 -8.47 18.95 -6.25
CA PRO A 83 -9.26 18.27 -7.24
C PRO A 83 -9.05 16.75 -7.30
N VAL A 84 -8.13 16.19 -6.51
CA VAL A 84 -7.90 14.75 -6.39
C VAL A 84 -7.85 14.32 -4.92
N ARG A 85 -8.30 13.08 -4.65
CA ARG A 85 -8.14 12.40 -3.37
C ARG A 85 -7.13 11.26 -3.57
N PRO A 86 -5.92 11.32 -2.99
CA PRO A 86 -5.06 10.14 -2.93
C PRO A 86 -5.75 9.05 -2.11
N ILE A 87 -5.69 7.82 -2.58
CA ILE A 87 -6.15 6.62 -1.89
C ILE A 87 -5.02 5.61 -1.96
N GLU A 88 -4.52 5.23 -0.79
CA GLU A 88 -3.59 4.11 -0.65
C GLU A 88 -4.40 2.84 -0.41
N ASN A 89 -4.23 1.86 -1.30
CA ASN A 89 -4.82 0.55 -1.16
C ASN A 89 -3.74 -0.43 -0.73
N THR A 90 -3.86 -0.86 0.52
CA THR A 90 -2.99 -1.85 1.15
C THR A 90 -3.63 -3.24 1.19
N MET A 91 -4.74 -3.47 0.48
CA MET A 91 -5.32 -4.79 0.34
C MET A 91 -4.30 -5.72 -0.32
N ARG A 92 -4.12 -6.91 0.27
CA ARG A 92 -3.14 -7.92 -0.20
C ARG A 92 -1.68 -7.46 -0.18
N ALA A 93 -1.36 -6.34 0.48
CA ALA A 93 0.01 -6.02 0.82
C ALA A 93 0.61 -7.16 1.68
N PRO A 94 1.95 -7.37 1.64
CA PRO A 94 2.59 -8.37 2.48
C PRO A 94 2.26 -8.24 3.98
N THR A 95 1.89 -7.04 4.43
CA THR A 95 1.54 -6.72 5.83
C THR A 95 0.05 -6.83 6.16
N THR A 96 -0.85 -7.04 5.18
CA THR A 96 -2.32 -7.01 5.41
C THR A 96 -2.76 -8.01 6.48
N ASN A 97 -2.25 -9.25 6.40
CA ASN A 97 -2.63 -10.30 7.33
C ASN A 97 -2.16 -10.02 8.77
N ILE A 98 -1.03 -9.31 8.92
CA ILE A 98 -0.55 -8.86 10.23
C ILE A 98 -1.47 -7.77 10.78
N SER A 99 -1.84 -6.77 9.96
CA SER A 99 -2.78 -5.72 10.38
C SER A 99 -4.11 -6.32 10.84
N ASN A 100 -4.71 -7.17 10.01
CA ASN A 100 -5.97 -7.83 10.34
C ASN A 100 -5.88 -8.66 11.63
N PHE A 101 -4.74 -9.30 11.89
CA PHE A 101 -4.53 -10.05 13.12
C PHE A 101 -4.41 -9.16 14.36
N LEU A 102 -3.88 -7.94 14.23
CA LEU A 102 -3.73 -6.98 15.33
C LEU A 102 -5.02 -6.20 15.62
N ASP A 103 -5.92 -6.11 14.64
CA ASP A 103 -7.23 -5.44 14.76
C ASP A 103 -8.33 -6.35 15.37
N GLU A 104 -8.05 -7.64 15.55
CA GLU A 104 -8.93 -8.63 16.22
C GLU A 104 -8.77 -8.65 17.74
#